data_AF-A0A7C1P178-F1
#
_entry.id   AF-A0A7C1P178-F1
#
_cell.length_a   1.000
_cell.length_b   1.000
_cell.length_c   1.000
_cell.angle_alpha   90.00
_cell.angle_beta   90.00
_cell.angle_gamma   90.00
#
_symmetry.space_group_name_H-M   'P 1'
#
loop_
_entity.id
_entity.type
_entity.pdbx_description
1 polymer ?
#
loop_
_entity_poly.entity_id
_entity_poly.type
_entity_poly.pdbx_seq_one_letter_code
_entity_poly.pdbx_strand_id
1 'polypeptide(L)'
;MLAYANEGFRDYTLLPIFPLRLFRHKSVFINTDSGIEKPEDLIGKRIGVNGYSSTSLTWLRGIFQDEYGIKPSDIEWVVAAGDSSADTAGKLSKQEAMRPEGVSIVNGSAGKDESELLVSGEVDALFHAAEPKAFTQGHPKVKCLFVDSRATEQAYFQKTGIFPIMHAVAIRRSLLEREPWLAKAVFDAYVEAKMINYQYMAKLGWVMNALPWFAQELEQTKALMGNNFYSYGIENNRKTLETLFRYSYQQSLSRSELKIEQLFAAESLMLHDS
;
A
#
# COMPACT_ATOMS: atom_id res chain seq x y z
N MET A 1 -11.45 4.40 -2.92
CA MET A 1 -12.29 3.21 -2.69
C MET A 1 -13.18 3.36 -1.47
N LEU A 2 -12.63 3.69 -0.28
CA LEU A 2 -13.45 3.86 0.93
C LEU A 2 -14.55 4.92 0.80
N ALA A 3 -14.26 6.09 0.23
CA ALA A 3 -15.27 7.12 -0.04
C ALA A 3 -16.42 6.62 -0.96
N TYR A 4 -16.10 5.80 -1.96
CA TYR A 4 -17.10 5.15 -2.79
C TYR A 4 -17.95 4.17 -1.97
N ALA A 5 -17.32 3.38 -1.10
CA ALA A 5 -18.03 2.37 -0.33
C ALA A 5 -18.94 2.95 0.77
N ASN A 6 -18.53 4.04 1.39
CA ASN A 6 -19.13 4.52 2.64
C ASN A 6 -19.98 5.78 2.49
N GLU A 7 -19.65 6.65 1.52
CA GLU A 7 -20.20 8.01 1.44
C GLU A 7 -20.93 8.28 0.11
N GLY A 8 -21.09 7.25 -0.74
CA GLY A 8 -21.79 7.42 -2.01
C GLY A 8 -21.07 8.38 -2.97
N PHE A 9 -19.73 8.48 -2.89
CA PHE A 9 -18.94 9.22 -3.86
C PHE A 9 -19.05 8.53 -5.23
N ARG A 10 -20.04 8.95 -6.01
CA ARG A 10 -20.44 8.34 -7.28
C ARG A 10 -20.11 9.21 -8.49
N ASP A 11 -19.62 10.43 -8.30
CA ASP A 11 -19.27 11.31 -9.43
C ASP A 11 -18.08 10.81 -10.24
N TYR A 12 -17.31 9.88 -9.70
CA TYR A 12 -16.13 9.29 -10.34
C TYR A 12 -16.26 7.78 -10.45
N THR A 13 -15.65 7.24 -11.50
CA THR A 13 -15.42 5.81 -11.71
C THR A 13 -13.93 5.58 -11.94
N LEU A 14 -13.44 4.37 -11.66
CA LEU A 14 -12.04 4.02 -11.83
C LEU A 14 -11.79 3.49 -13.24
N LEU A 15 -10.58 3.74 -13.74
CA LEU A 15 -10.00 3.00 -14.86
C LEU A 15 -8.99 2.00 -14.28
N PRO A 16 -8.80 0.82 -14.89
CA PRO A 16 -7.90 -0.22 -14.39
C PRO A 16 -6.42 0.13 -14.67
N ILE A 17 -6.00 1.30 -14.20
CA ILE A 17 -4.69 1.90 -14.35
C ILE A 17 -4.17 2.17 -12.95
N PHE A 18 -3.04 1.57 -12.60
CA PHE A 18 -2.56 1.50 -11.22
C PHE A 18 -1.18 2.16 -11.10
N PRO A 19 -1.11 3.50 -11.04
CA PRO A 19 0.15 4.23 -11.17
C PRO A 19 1.09 4.03 -9.97
N LEU A 20 0.58 3.60 -8.81
CA LEU A 20 1.40 3.32 -7.63
C LEU A 20 1.16 1.91 -7.08
N ARG A 21 2.23 1.14 -7.00
CA ARG A 21 2.32 -0.16 -6.34
C ARG A 21 3.52 -0.19 -5.42
N LEU A 22 3.38 -0.87 -4.29
CA LEU A 22 4.47 -1.02 -3.35
C LEU A 22 4.23 -2.20 -2.43
N PHE A 23 5.23 -3.06 -2.27
CA PHE A 23 5.24 -3.98 -1.14
C PHE A 23 5.37 -3.21 0.17
N ARG A 24 4.90 -3.82 1.26
CA ARG A 24 4.80 -3.17 2.57
C ARG A 24 5.56 -3.87 3.68
N HIS A 25 6.33 -4.93 3.41
CA HIS A 25 7.11 -5.57 4.48
C HIS A 25 8.18 -4.60 5.01
N LYS A 26 8.80 -3.81 4.13
CA LYS A 26 9.72 -2.73 4.53
C LYS A 26 9.10 -1.59 5.35
N SER A 27 7.76 -1.53 5.45
CA SER A 27 7.01 -0.48 6.14
C SER A 27 6.74 -0.79 7.62
N VAL A 28 7.45 -1.78 8.19
CA VAL A 28 7.30 -2.21 9.58
C VAL A 28 8.61 -1.98 10.33
N PHE A 29 8.58 -1.00 11.23
CA PHE A 29 9.71 -0.63 12.08
C PHE A 29 9.43 -1.05 13.52
N ILE A 30 10.47 -1.45 14.24
CA ILE A 30 10.36 -1.91 15.62
C ILE A 30 11.34 -1.18 16.51
N ASN A 31 10.95 -0.99 17.76
CA ASN A 31 11.87 -0.60 18.82
C ASN A 31 12.74 -1.80 19.18
N THR A 32 14.06 -1.66 19.23
CA THR A 32 14.98 -2.78 19.54
C THR A 32 14.81 -3.34 20.95
N ASP A 33 14.24 -2.56 21.86
CA ASP A 33 14.05 -2.93 23.27
C ASP A 33 12.69 -3.61 23.51
N SER A 34 11.85 -3.77 22.46
CA SER A 34 10.48 -4.31 22.56
C SER A 34 10.40 -5.84 22.67
N GLY A 35 11.51 -6.54 22.43
CA GLY A 35 11.57 -8.01 22.35
C GLY A 35 10.90 -8.61 21.12
N ILE A 36 10.64 -7.82 20.06
CA ILE A 36 10.10 -8.30 18.79
C ILE A 36 11.23 -8.80 17.89
N GLU A 37 11.18 -10.08 17.50
CA GLU A 37 12.14 -10.69 16.57
C GLU A 37 11.48 -11.24 15.30
N LYS A 38 10.21 -11.65 15.39
CA LYS A 38 9.40 -12.17 14.27
C LYS A 38 8.00 -11.57 14.28
N PRO A 39 7.24 -11.67 13.17
CA PRO A 39 5.90 -11.08 13.07
C PRO A 39 4.96 -11.45 14.23
N GLU A 40 4.95 -12.71 14.66
CA GLU A 40 4.03 -13.22 15.69
C GLU A 40 4.24 -12.56 17.05
N ASP A 41 5.43 -11.99 17.31
CA ASP A 41 5.73 -11.29 18.57
C ASP A 41 5.00 -9.94 18.68
N LEU A 42 4.31 -9.50 17.61
CA LEU A 42 3.45 -8.31 17.62
C LEU A 42 2.13 -8.53 18.36
N ILE A 43 1.75 -9.77 18.65
CA ILE A 43 0.53 -10.07 19.40
C ILE A 43 0.65 -9.48 20.82
N GLY A 44 -0.33 -8.67 21.20
CA GLY A 44 -0.37 -7.95 22.47
C GLY A 44 0.53 -6.71 22.54
N LYS A 45 1.18 -6.32 21.44
CA LYS A 45 2.05 -5.13 21.38
C LYS A 45 1.29 -3.87 21.04
N ARG A 46 1.93 -2.74 21.31
CA ARG A 46 1.47 -1.40 20.94
C ARG A 46 2.08 -1.01 19.61
N ILE A 47 1.25 -0.75 18.59
CA ILE A 47 1.72 -0.39 17.25
C ILE A 47 1.31 1.04 16.90
N GLY A 48 2.30 1.89 16.66
CA GLY A 48 2.14 3.24 16.17
C GLY A 48 1.66 3.27 14.72
N VAL A 49 0.80 4.22 14.41
CA VAL A 49 0.36 4.57 13.05
C VAL A 49 0.08 6.08 12.95
N ASN A 50 0.18 6.66 11.76
CA ASN A 50 -0.18 8.07 11.52
C ASN A 50 -1.68 8.29 11.25
N GLY A 51 -2.40 7.21 10.95
CA GLY A 51 -3.86 7.12 10.82
C GLY A 51 -4.26 5.66 10.76
N TYR A 52 -5.55 5.32 10.63
CA TYR A 52 -5.94 3.91 10.70
C TYR A 52 -6.26 3.30 9.33
N SER A 53 -6.94 4.03 8.43
CA SER A 53 -7.57 3.42 7.25
C SER A 53 -6.92 3.76 5.92
N SER A 54 -5.64 4.15 5.91
CA SER A 54 -4.89 4.33 4.66
C SER A 54 -4.72 3.00 3.90
N THR A 55 -4.54 3.06 2.58
CA THR A 55 -4.35 1.85 1.75
C THR A 55 -3.14 1.04 2.19
N SER A 56 -2.04 1.70 2.57
CA SER A 56 -0.82 1.05 3.06
C SER A 56 -1.08 0.21 4.31
N LEU A 57 -1.82 0.76 5.27
CA LEU A 57 -2.13 0.07 6.52
C LEU A 57 -3.18 -1.02 6.34
N THR A 58 -4.11 -0.84 5.39
CA THR A 58 -5.05 -1.87 4.98
C THR A 58 -4.31 -3.10 4.45
N TRP A 59 -3.32 -2.89 3.56
CA TRP A 59 -2.46 -3.96 3.05
C TRP A 59 -1.63 -4.60 4.14
N LEU A 60 -0.98 -3.82 5.01
CA LEU A 60 -0.18 -4.35 6.12
C LEU A 60 -0.99 -5.27 7.01
N ARG A 61 -2.12 -4.82 7.55
CA ARG A 61 -2.96 -5.64 8.42
C ARG A 61 -3.49 -6.89 7.71
N GLY A 62 -3.87 -6.77 6.43
CA GLY A 62 -4.32 -7.90 5.63
C GLY A 62 -3.22 -8.95 5.42
N ILE A 63 -2.03 -8.52 5.02
CA ILE A 63 -0.86 -9.40 4.86
C ILE A 63 -0.53 -10.07 6.20
N PHE A 64 -0.51 -9.31 7.30
CA PHE A 64 -0.19 -9.87 8.61
C PHE A 64 -1.21 -10.90 9.10
N GLN A 65 -2.49 -10.67 8.81
CA GLN A 65 -3.54 -11.61 9.13
C GLN A 65 -3.44 -12.89 8.29
N ASP A 66 -3.24 -12.78 6.98
CA ASP A 66 -3.21 -13.93 6.08
C ASP A 66 -1.91 -14.74 6.19
N GLU A 67 -0.76 -14.07 6.34
CA GLU A 67 0.56 -14.71 6.26
C GLU A 67 1.13 -15.09 7.63
N TYR A 68 0.76 -14.37 8.68
CA TYR A 68 1.30 -14.57 10.04
C TYR A 68 0.20 -14.82 11.10
N GLY A 69 -1.08 -14.84 10.71
CA GLY A 69 -2.19 -15.13 11.61
C GLY A 69 -2.52 -14.03 12.63
N ILE A 70 -1.97 -12.81 12.45
CA ILE A 70 -2.09 -11.71 13.41
C ILE A 70 -3.28 -10.83 13.03
N LYS A 71 -4.29 -10.79 13.89
CA LYS A 71 -5.50 -10.00 13.64
C LYS A 71 -5.31 -8.57 14.14
N PRO A 72 -6.02 -7.59 13.54
CA PRO A 72 -6.03 -6.23 14.07
C PRO A 72 -6.48 -6.12 15.54
N SER A 73 -7.33 -7.04 16.01
CA SER A 73 -7.80 -7.12 17.40
C SER A 73 -6.75 -7.61 18.40
N ASP A 74 -5.66 -8.23 17.90
CA ASP A 74 -4.58 -8.75 18.75
C ASP A 74 -3.59 -7.65 19.14
N ILE A 75 -3.78 -6.42 18.64
CA ILE A 75 -2.86 -5.30 18.74
C ILE A 75 -3.57 -4.09 19.37
N GLU A 76 -2.84 -3.33 20.18
CA GLU A 76 -3.25 -1.99 20.59
C GLU A 76 -2.69 -0.95 19.62
N TRP A 77 -3.56 -0.28 18.84
CA TRP A 77 -3.14 0.69 17.85
C TRP A 77 -3.05 2.08 18.45
N VAL A 78 -1.92 2.74 18.24
CA VAL A 78 -1.64 4.07 18.77
C VAL A 78 -1.52 5.06 17.62
N VAL A 79 -2.50 5.96 17.50
CA VAL A 79 -2.47 7.00 16.47
C VAL A 79 -1.62 8.16 16.95
N ALA A 80 -0.53 8.45 16.23
CA ALA A 80 0.36 9.56 16.53
C ALA A 80 -0.30 10.93 16.29
N ALA A 81 0.12 11.94 17.05
CA ALA A 81 -0.40 13.30 16.91
C ALA A 81 0.26 14.06 15.75
N GLY A 82 1.53 13.74 15.47
CA GLY A 82 2.28 14.21 14.30
C GLY A 82 2.68 13.08 13.36
N ASP A 83 3.10 13.46 12.15
CA ASP A 83 3.70 12.57 11.15
C ASP A 83 5.03 13.19 10.70
N SER A 84 6.16 12.58 11.10
CA SER A 84 7.51 13.05 10.81
C SER A 84 7.85 12.99 9.32
N SER A 85 7.04 12.27 8.54
CA SER A 85 7.21 12.03 7.11
C SER A 85 6.02 12.52 6.28
N ALA A 86 5.19 13.42 6.81
CA ALA A 86 3.97 13.91 6.16
C ALA A 86 4.20 14.48 4.75
N ASP A 87 5.34 15.13 4.53
CA ASP A 87 5.70 15.71 3.22
C ASP A 87 5.92 14.62 2.15
N THR A 88 6.29 13.41 2.57
CA THR A 88 6.53 12.26 1.69
C THR A 88 5.32 11.32 1.63
N ALA A 89 4.68 11.04 2.77
CA ALA A 89 3.57 10.11 2.87
C ALA A 89 2.21 10.72 2.45
N GLY A 90 2.12 12.05 2.39
CA GLY A 90 0.88 12.79 2.22
C GLY A 90 0.15 12.99 3.56
N LYS A 91 -0.75 13.98 3.61
CA LYS A 91 -1.54 14.27 4.82
C LYS A 91 -2.74 13.36 4.92
N LEU A 92 -3.11 12.98 6.15
CA LEU A 92 -4.33 12.22 6.40
C LEU A 92 -5.56 12.97 5.89
N SER A 93 -6.35 12.30 5.06
CA SER A 93 -7.67 12.79 4.70
C SER A 93 -8.67 12.55 5.83
N LYS A 94 -9.74 13.37 5.93
CA LYS A 94 -10.83 13.13 6.91
C LYS A 94 -11.47 11.74 6.75
N GLN A 95 -11.42 11.18 5.55
CA GLN A 95 -11.93 9.86 5.20
C GLN A 95 -11.05 8.72 5.74
N GLU A 96 -9.83 9.03 6.19
CA GLU A 96 -8.87 8.06 6.74
C GLU A 96 -8.89 7.96 8.28
N ALA A 97 -9.81 8.68 8.93
CA ALA A 97 -9.98 8.72 10.37
C ALA A 97 -11.00 7.69 10.91
N MET A 98 -11.38 6.68 10.12
CA MET A 98 -12.31 5.65 10.56
C MET A 98 -11.72 4.79 11.69
N ARG A 99 -12.53 4.57 12.73
CA ARG A 99 -12.20 3.68 13.85
C ARG A 99 -13.18 2.50 13.84
N PRO A 100 -12.80 1.34 13.29
CA PRO A 100 -13.68 0.17 13.25
C PRO A 100 -13.95 -0.37 14.66
N GLU A 101 -15.13 -0.95 14.86
CA GLU A 101 -15.48 -1.62 16.12
C GLU A 101 -14.62 -2.86 16.36
N GLY A 102 -14.37 -3.20 17.62
CA GLY A 102 -13.61 -4.40 18.00
C GLY A 102 -12.09 -4.27 17.90
N VAL A 103 -11.56 -3.08 17.54
CA VAL A 103 -10.13 -2.78 17.54
C VAL A 103 -9.82 -1.74 18.61
N SER A 104 -8.78 -2.00 19.42
CA SER A 104 -8.29 -1.00 20.38
C SER A 104 -7.48 0.07 19.65
N ILE A 105 -8.01 1.30 19.60
CA ILE A 105 -7.36 2.45 18.98
C ILE A 105 -7.31 3.60 20.00
N VAL A 106 -6.10 3.98 20.40
CA VAL A 106 -5.84 5.08 21.34
C VAL A 106 -5.01 6.16 20.67
N ASN A 107 -4.99 7.37 21.25
CA ASN A 107 -4.10 8.42 20.79
C ASN A 107 -2.76 8.30 21.53
N GLY A 108 -1.65 8.53 20.84
CA GLY A 108 -0.34 8.68 21.47
C GLY A 108 -0.20 10.01 22.23
N SER A 109 0.93 10.16 22.92
CA SER A 109 1.29 11.39 23.65
C SER A 109 1.13 12.63 22.80
N ALA A 110 0.46 13.64 23.36
CA ALA A 110 0.23 14.91 22.69
C ALA A 110 1.56 15.59 22.30
N GLY A 111 1.61 16.14 21.09
CA GLY A 111 2.76 16.85 20.56
C GLY A 111 3.92 15.97 20.07
N LYS A 112 3.82 14.64 20.21
CA LYS A 112 4.80 13.70 19.64
C LYS A 112 4.39 13.19 18.27
N ASP A 113 5.38 13.02 17.40
CA ASP A 113 5.24 12.30 16.14
C ASP A 113 5.44 10.77 16.31
N GLU A 114 5.09 10.01 15.28
CA GLU A 114 5.16 8.54 15.26
C GLU A 114 6.59 8.00 15.47
N SER A 115 7.60 8.76 15.05
CA SER A 115 9.01 8.41 15.22
C SER A 115 9.44 8.56 16.68
N GLU A 116 9.00 9.62 17.36
CA GLU A 116 9.25 9.86 18.78
C GLU A 116 8.54 8.83 19.67
N LEU A 117 7.31 8.44 19.32
CA LEU A 117 6.58 7.36 20.01
C LEU A 117 7.39 6.05 19.95
N LEU A 118 7.92 5.70 18.78
CA LEU A 118 8.70 4.49 18.60
C LEU A 118 10.00 4.54 19.41
N VAL A 119 10.77 5.62 19.32
CA VAL A 119 12.06 5.75 20.04
C VAL A 119 11.88 5.72 21.56
N SER A 120 10.83 6.35 22.07
CA SER A 120 10.55 6.39 23.50
C SER A 120 10.03 5.06 24.07
N GLY A 121 9.65 4.10 23.23
CA GLY A 121 9.04 2.83 23.65
C GLY A 121 7.58 2.97 24.05
N GLU A 122 6.95 4.12 23.75
CA GLU A 122 5.51 4.28 23.94
C GLU A 122 4.72 3.37 22.98
N VAL A 123 5.32 3.06 21.83
CA VAL A 123 4.92 1.97 20.94
C VAL A 123 6.10 1.03 20.73
N ASP A 124 5.80 -0.26 20.62
CA ASP A 124 6.78 -1.33 20.40
C ASP A 124 7.17 -1.43 18.92
N ALA A 125 6.23 -1.11 18.03
CA ALA A 125 6.41 -1.10 16.59
C ALA A 125 5.69 0.08 15.95
N LEU A 126 6.02 0.34 14.69
CA LEU A 126 5.44 1.38 13.86
C LEU A 126 5.12 0.81 12.49
N PHE A 127 3.87 0.95 12.06
CA PHE A 127 3.45 0.66 10.69
C PHE A 127 3.30 1.99 9.96
N HIS A 128 4.14 2.24 8.95
CA HIS A 128 4.17 3.53 8.28
C HIS A 128 4.51 3.45 6.78
N ALA A 129 3.86 4.28 5.97
CA ALA A 129 4.02 4.24 4.52
C ALA A 129 5.40 4.75 4.05
N ALA A 130 6.03 5.61 4.85
CA ALA A 130 7.36 6.17 4.67
C ALA A 130 8.26 5.82 5.87
N GLU A 131 9.57 5.92 5.68
CA GLU A 131 10.55 5.67 6.75
C GLU A 131 10.48 6.77 7.81
N PRO A 132 10.30 6.44 9.10
CA PRO A 132 10.27 7.45 10.16
C PRO A 132 11.62 8.15 10.30
N LYS A 133 11.62 9.40 10.77
CA LYS A 133 12.82 10.21 10.97
C LYS A 133 13.94 9.47 11.74
N ALA A 134 13.61 8.75 12.80
CA ALA A 134 14.60 8.01 13.58
C ALA A 134 15.29 6.91 12.77
N PHE A 135 14.58 6.25 11.85
CA PHE A 135 15.18 5.23 10.98
C PHE A 135 16.13 5.85 9.97
N THR A 136 15.72 6.92 9.29
CA THR A 136 16.58 7.62 8.30
C THR A 136 17.82 8.25 8.93
N GLN A 137 17.75 8.60 10.21
CA GLN A 137 18.88 9.10 11.01
C GLN A 137 19.75 7.99 11.61
N GLY A 138 19.42 6.71 11.38
CA GLY A 138 20.19 5.57 11.90
C GLY A 138 20.12 5.44 13.43
N HIS A 139 19.00 5.84 14.04
CA HIS A 139 18.84 5.75 15.49
C HIS A 139 18.94 4.29 15.96
N PRO A 140 19.82 3.95 16.93
CA PRO A 140 20.15 2.57 17.27
C PRO A 140 18.96 1.76 17.81
N LYS A 141 17.93 2.45 18.32
CA LYS A 141 16.69 1.82 18.80
C LYS A 141 15.66 1.49 17.72
N VAL A 142 15.88 1.84 16.46
CA VAL A 142 14.88 1.64 15.40
C VAL A 142 15.48 0.78 14.29
N LYS A 143 14.80 -0.34 13.98
CA LYS A 143 15.15 -1.21 12.86
C LYS A 143 13.90 -1.70 12.13
N CYS A 144 14.05 -2.19 10.91
CA CYS A 144 12.98 -2.91 10.23
C CYS A 144 12.75 -4.28 10.90
N LEU A 145 11.49 -4.71 11.01
CA LEU A 145 11.16 -6.07 11.45
C LEU A 145 11.71 -7.11 10.47
N PHE A 146 11.47 -6.89 9.17
CA PHE A 146 12.03 -7.71 8.11
C PHE A 146 13.39 -7.15 7.69
N VAL A 147 14.45 -7.70 8.28
CA VAL A 147 15.84 -7.29 8.01
C VAL A 147 16.15 -7.40 6.51
N ASP A 148 15.74 -8.50 5.88
CA ASP A 148 15.73 -8.66 4.43
C ASP A 148 14.30 -8.55 3.90
N SER A 149 13.80 -7.31 3.87
CA SER A 149 12.47 -7.02 3.31
C SER A 149 12.36 -7.44 1.85
N ARG A 150 13.45 -7.37 1.07
CA ARG A 150 13.46 -7.81 -0.33
C ARG A 150 13.16 -9.30 -0.44
N ALA A 151 13.90 -10.15 0.26
CA ALA A 151 13.67 -11.60 0.22
C ALA A 151 12.26 -11.96 0.72
N THR A 152 11.79 -11.28 1.77
CA THR A 152 10.43 -11.46 2.30
C THR A 152 9.37 -11.11 1.24
N GLU A 153 9.54 -9.98 0.55
CA GLU A 153 8.61 -9.51 -0.48
C GLU A 153 8.61 -10.39 -1.73
N GLN A 154 9.79 -10.88 -2.13
CA GLN A 154 9.92 -11.86 -3.22
C GLN A 154 9.20 -13.17 -2.87
N ALA A 155 9.40 -13.70 -1.66
CA ALA A 155 8.72 -14.91 -1.21
C ALA A 155 7.19 -14.73 -1.15
N TYR A 156 6.74 -13.57 -0.65
CA TYR A 156 5.32 -13.20 -0.67
C TYR A 156 4.76 -13.17 -2.10
N PHE A 157 5.48 -12.54 -3.04
CA PHE A 157 5.04 -12.50 -4.44
C PHE A 157 5.04 -13.89 -5.08
N GLN A 158 6.05 -14.74 -4.82
CA GLN A 158 6.07 -16.11 -5.34
C GLN A 158 4.88 -16.93 -4.83
N LYS A 159 4.54 -16.80 -3.55
CA LYS A 159 3.42 -17.51 -2.94
C LYS A 159 2.06 -17.00 -3.41
N THR A 160 1.91 -15.69 -3.53
CA THR A 160 0.58 -15.06 -3.72
C THR A 160 0.34 -14.53 -5.12
N GLY A 161 1.38 -14.18 -5.87
CA GLY A 161 1.31 -13.42 -7.12
C GLY A 161 0.85 -11.96 -6.93
N ILE A 162 0.77 -11.46 -5.69
CA ILE A 162 0.21 -10.14 -5.38
C ILE A 162 1.34 -9.12 -5.31
N PHE A 163 1.28 -8.11 -6.17
CA PHE A 163 2.03 -6.86 -6.02
C PHE A 163 1.06 -5.73 -5.63
N PRO A 164 1.05 -5.27 -4.36
CA PRO A 164 -0.02 -4.43 -3.82
C PRO A 164 -0.25 -3.12 -4.58
N ILE A 165 -1.52 -2.81 -4.86
CA ILE A 165 -1.96 -1.56 -5.51
C ILE A 165 -2.27 -0.50 -4.46
N MET A 166 -1.71 0.70 -4.62
CA MET A 166 -1.95 1.84 -3.72
C MET A 166 -2.93 2.85 -4.33
N HIS A 167 -2.82 3.11 -5.63
CA HIS A 167 -3.61 4.12 -6.33
C HIS A 167 -4.21 3.58 -7.62
N ALA A 168 -5.35 4.14 -8.01
CA ALA A 168 -6.02 3.89 -9.27
C ALA A 168 -6.41 5.23 -9.91
N VAL A 169 -6.38 5.30 -11.24
CA VAL A 169 -6.86 6.48 -11.97
C VAL A 169 -8.38 6.55 -11.88
N ALA A 170 -8.91 7.74 -11.57
CA ALA A 170 -10.33 8.01 -11.52
C ALA A 170 -10.72 9.06 -12.55
N ILE A 171 -11.87 8.88 -13.18
CA ILE A 171 -12.44 9.80 -14.17
C ILE A 171 -13.89 10.11 -13.79
N ARG A 172 -14.31 11.36 -14.05
CA ARG A 172 -15.69 11.78 -13.78
C ARG A 172 -16.67 10.98 -14.63
N ARG A 173 -17.72 10.43 -14.03
CA ARG A 173 -18.74 9.64 -14.75
C ARG A 173 -19.42 10.47 -15.83
N SER A 174 -19.84 11.70 -15.51
CA SER A 174 -20.48 12.61 -16.46
C SER A 174 -19.61 12.96 -17.68
N LEU A 175 -18.29 12.84 -17.57
CA LEU A 175 -17.39 13.00 -18.70
C LEU A 175 -17.37 11.75 -19.57
N LEU A 176 -17.27 10.56 -18.98
CA LEU A 176 -17.35 9.29 -19.73
C LEU A 176 -18.71 9.05 -20.37
N GLU A 177 -19.80 9.45 -19.73
CA GLU A 177 -21.15 9.35 -20.31
C GLU A 177 -21.28 10.18 -21.60
N ARG A 178 -20.63 11.36 -21.64
CA ARG A 178 -20.59 12.21 -22.84
C ARG A 178 -19.58 11.72 -23.87
N GLU A 179 -18.44 11.21 -23.42
CA GLU A 179 -17.30 10.85 -24.27
C GLU A 179 -16.76 9.44 -23.91
N PRO A 180 -17.49 8.34 -24.22
CA PRO A 180 -17.10 7.00 -23.76
C PRO A 180 -15.73 6.53 -24.27
N TRP A 181 -15.32 7.03 -25.44
CA TRP A 181 -14.02 6.74 -26.04
C TRP A 181 -12.83 7.18 -25.17
N LEU A 182 -13.04 8.15 -24.26
CA LEU A 182 -11.99 8.63 -23.35
C LEU A 182 -11.44 7.54 -22.43
N ALA A 183 -12.27 6.56 -22.02
CA ALA A 183 -11.81 5.48 -21.15
C ALA A 183 -10.65 4.72 -21.80
N LYS A 184 -10.81 4.36 -23.08
CA LYS A 184 -9.77 3.68 -23.86
C LYS A 184 -8.60 4.60 -24.16
N ALA A 185 -8.86 5.85 -24.59
CA ALA A 185 -7.78 6.78 -24.94
C ALA A 185 -6.86 7.08 -23.75
N VAL A 186 -7.41 7.26 -22.54
CA VAL A 186 -6.63 7.44 -21.31
C VAL A 186 -5.86 6.17 -20.97
N PHE A 187 -6.50 5.00 -21.05
CA PHE A 187 -5.83 3.72 -20.80
C PHE A 187 -4.63 3.51 -21.74
N ASP A 188 -4.82 3.69 -23.05
CA ASP A 188 -3.78 3.55 -24.06
C ASP A 188 -2.61 4.51 -23.79
N ALA A 189 -2.90 5.77 -23.44
CA ALA A 189 -1.86 6.76 -23.13
C ALA A 189 -1.01 6.36 -21.91
N TYR A 190 -1.63 5.81 -20.86
CA TYR A 190 -0.90 5.29 -19.71
C TYR A 190 -0.08 4.04 -20.05
N VAL A 191 -0.61 3.15 -20.88
CA VAL A 191 0.12 1.98 -21.38
C VAL A 191 1.34 2.42 -22.19
N GLU A 192 1.18 3.38 -23.10
CA GLU A 192 2.28 3.94 -23.89
C GLU A 192 3.35 4.56 -22.98
N ALA A 193 2.96 5.39 -22.01
CA ALA A 193 3.89 5.98 -21.04
C ALA A 193 4.66 4.92 -20.23
N LYS A 194 3.98 3.85 -19.80
CA LYS A 194 4.61 2.72 -19.11
C LYS A 194 5.62 2.01 -20.02
N MET A 195 5.27 1.77 -21.28
CA MET A 195 6.16 1.12 -22.25
C MET A 195 7.39 1.97 -22.57
N ILE A 196 7.24 3.29 -22.69
CA ILE A 196 8.37 4.23 -22.82
C ILE A 196 9.29 4.07 -21.60
N ASN A 197 8.76 4.03 -20.39
CA ASN A 197 9.55 3.83 -19.18
C ASN A 197 10.27 2.46 -19.17
N TYR A 198 9.61 1.38 -19.58
CA TYR A 198 10.24 0.05 -19.66
C TYR A 198 11.39 0.00 -20.66
N GLN A 199 11.20 0.60 -21.83
CA GLN A 199 12.25 0.72 -22.84
C GLN A 199 13.41 1.58 -22.34
N TYR A 200 13.10 2.67 -21.63
CA TYR A 200 14.08 3.53 -21.01
C TYR A 200 14.90 2.76 -19.97
N MET A 201 14.26 2.08 -19.01
CA MET A 201 14.94 1.27 -18.00
C MET A 201 15.88 0.23 -18.64
N ALA A 202 15.43 -0.43 -19.70
CA ALA A 202 16.23 -1.45 -20.38
C ALA A 202 17.44 -0.90 -21.15
N LYS A 203 17.36 0.33 -21.70
CA LYS A 203 18.42 0.89 -22.55
C LYS A 203 19.34 1.86 -21.82
N LEU A 204 18.77 2.76 -21.03
CA LEU A 204 19.44 3.92 -20.44
C LEU A 204 19.12 4.10 -18.94
N GLY A 205 18.44 3.15 -18.30
CA GLY A 205 18.05 3.25 -16.89
C GLY A 205 19.22 3.60 -15.95
N TRP A 206 20.38 3.00 -16.21
CA TRP A 206 21.64 3.23 -15.47
C TRP A 206 22.21 4.66 -15.62
N VAL A 207 21.77 5.44 -16.61
CA VAL A 207 22.23 6.82 -16.81
C VAL A 207 21.60 7.77 -15.81
N MET A 208 20.28 7.66 -15.58
CA MET A 208 19.54 8.54 -14.66
C MET A 208 19.35 7.93 -13.27
N ASN A 209 19.63 6.64 -13.10
CA ASN A 209 19.60 5.98 -11.80
C ASN A 209 21.02 5.57 -11.41
N ALA A 210 21.61 6.28 -10.45
CA ALA A 210 22.98 6.06 -9.99
C ALA A 210 23.19 4.78 -9.17
N LEU A 211 22.23 3.84 -9.20
CA LEU A 211 22.35 2.55 -8.52
C LEU A 211 23.34 1.65 -9.29
N PRO A 212 24.41 1.14 -8.65
CA PRO A 212 25.48 0.44 -9.36
C PRO A 212 25.03 -0.87 -10.01
N TRP A 213 23.96 -1.49 -9.50
CA TRP A 213 23.48 -2.81 -9.94
C TRP A 213 22.10 -2.75 -10.61
N PHE A 214 21.73 -1.58 -11.15
CA PHE A 214 20.40 -1.33 -11.70
C PHE A 214 19.98 -2.37 -12.75
N ALA A 215 20.89 -2.77 -13.66
CA ALA A 215 20.59 -3.74 -14.71
C ALA A 215 20.25 -5.11 -14.14
N GLN A 216 21.04 -5.60 -13.16
CA GLN A 216 20.79 -6.85 -12.47
C GLN A 216 19.47 -6.80 -11.69
N GLU A 217 19.15 -5.68 -11.05
CA GLU A 217 17.88 -5.48 -10.36
C GLU A 217 16.68 -5.59 -11.33
N LEU A 218 16.78 -4.99 -12.51
CA LEU A 218 15.75 -5.10 -13.55
C LEU A 218 15.60 -6.53 -14.06
N GLU A 219 16.70 -7.23 -14.31
CA GLU A 219 16.70 -8.63 -14.77
C GLU A 219 16.07 -9.56 -13.73
N GLN A 220 16.46 -9.43 -12.46
CA GLN A 220 15.92 -10.23 -11.36
C GLN A 220 14.42 -9.95 -11.14
N THR A 221 14.00 -8.68 -11.27
CA THR A 221 12.57 -8.32 -11.22
C THR A 221 11.80 -9.01 -12.34
N LYS A 222 12.30 -8.98 -13.59
CA LYS A 222 11.65 -9.66 -14.72
C LYS A 222 11.64 -11.18 -14.57
N ALA A 223 12.70 -11.77 -14.05
CA ALA A 223 12.78 -13.21 -13.81
C ALA A 223 11.72 -13.68 -12.81
N LEU A 224 11.44 -12.86 -11.79
CA LEU A 224 10.44 -13.18 -10.77
C LEU A 224 9.00 -12.84 -11.19
N MET A 225 8.80 -11.65 -11.76
CA MET A 225 7.48 -11.03 -11.95
C MET A 225 7.03 -11.00 -13.42
N GLY A 226 7.87 -11.45 -14.35
CA GLY A 226 7.63 -11.37 -15.79
C GLY A 226 7.95 -10.00 -16.39
N ASN A 227 7.80 -9.89 -17.71
CA ASN A 227 8.13 -8.67 -18.46
C ASN A 227 7.15 -7.52 -18.19
N ASN A 228 5.90 -7.84 -17.81
CA ASN A 228 4.86 -6.88 -17.50
C ASN A 228 4.58 -6.82 -15.98
N PHE A 229 5.64 -6.66 -15.18
CA PHE A 229 5.58 -6.66 -13.71
C PHE A 229 4.75 -5.51 -13.09
N TYR A 230 4.48 -4.45 -13.87
CA TYR A 230 3.63 -3.32 -13.53
C TYR A 230 2.37 -3.27 -14.43
N SER A 231 1.61 -4.36 -14.47
CA SER A 231 0.47 -4.53 -15.37
C SER A 231 -0.69 -3.57 -15.09
N TYR A 232 -1.41 -3.18 -16.15
CA TYR A 232 -2.73 -2.55 -16.08
C TYR A 232 -3.81 -3.55 -16.55
N GLY A 233 -5.07 -3.13 -16.46
CA GLY A 233 -6.22 -3.98 -16.75
C GLY A 233 -6.69 -4.80 -15.55
N ILE A 234 -7.91 -5.34 -15.66
CA ILE A 234 -8.54 -6.09 -14.57
C ILE A 234 -7.95 -7.49 -14.44
N GLU A 235 -7.80 -8.23 -15.54
CA GLU A 235 -7.52 -9.67 -15.46
C GLU A 235 -6.21 -9.98 -14.75
N ASN A 236 -5.12 -9.32 -15.13
CA ASN A 236 -3.81 -9.44 -14.49
C ASN A 236 -3.79 -8.95 -13.02
N ASN A 237 -4.84 -8.26 -12.57
CA ASN A 237 -4.92 -7.61 -11.26
C ASN A 237 -6.10 -8.06 -10.41
N ARG A 238 -6.93 -8.98 -10.91
CA ARG A 238 -8.19 -9.40 -10.29
C ARG A 238 -7.95 -9.89 -8.88
N LYS A 239 -7.00 -10.82 -8.70
CA LYS A 239 -6.60 -11.35 -7.39
C LYS A 239 -6.16 -10.24 -6.42
N THR A 240 -5.37 -9.29 -6.88
CA THR A 240 -4.89 -8.16 -6.07
C THR A 240 -6.03 -7.24 -5.65
N LEU A 241 -6.94 -6.92 -6.58
CA LEU A 241 -8.11 -6.06 -6.33
C LEU A 241 -9.10 -6.74 -5.36
N GLU A 242 -9.48 -7.97 -5.62
CA GLU A 242 -10.39 -8.75 -4.78
C GLU A 242 -9.81 -8.96 -3.38
N THR A 243 -8.49 -9.20 -3.27
CA THR A 243 -7.81 -9.26 -1.97
C THR A 243 -7.90 -7.94 -1.22
N LEU A 244 -7.68 -6.82 -1.89
CA LEU A 244 -7.82 -5.50 -1.27
C LEU A 244 -9.26 -5.20 -0.84
N PHE A 245 -10.25 -5.62 -1.62
CA PHE A 245 -11.67 -5.45 -1.28
C PHE A 245 -12.05 -6.28 -0.06
N ARG A 246 -11.60 -7.54 -0.03
CA ARG A 246 -11.76 -8.42 1.13
C ARG A 246 -11.10 -7.82 2.37
N TYR A 247 -9.85 -7.36 2.28
CA TYR A 247 -9.16 -6.71 3.41
C TYR A 247 -9.92 -5.47 3.90
N SER A 248 -10.36 -4.62 2.98
CA SER A 248 -11.14 -3.44 3.30
C SER A 248 -12.45 -3.79 4.02
N TYR A 249 -13.13 -4.87 3.63
CA TYR A 249 -14.37 -5.32 4.27
C TYR A 249 -14.12 -6.00 5.62
N GLN A 250 -13.18 -6.95 5.70
CA GLN A 250 -12.83 -7.68 6.92
C GLN A 250 -12.31 -6.78 8.04
N GLN A 251 -11.64 -5.68 7.69
CA GLN A 251 -11.17 -4.68 8.65
C GLN A 251 -12.23 -3.60 8.96
N SER A 252 -13.48 -3.82 8.53
CA SER A 252 -14.62 -2.90 8.71
C SER A 252 -14.37 -1.47 8.22
N LEU A 253 -13.46 -1.30 7.26
CA LEU A 253 -13.21 -0.02 6.59
C LEU A 253 -14.26 0.25 5.52
N SER A 254 -14.88 -0.81 4.98
CA SER A 254 -15.96 -0.72 4.02
C SER A 254 -17.22 -1.39 4.58
N ARG A 255 -18.38 -0.76 4.39
CA ARG A 255 -19.68 -1.28 4.84
C ARG A 255 -20.12 -2.56 4.12
N SER A 256 -19.58 -2.84 2.94
CA SER A 256 -19.87 -4.05 2.16
C SER A 256 -18.65 -4.47 1.36
N GLU A 257 -18.58 -5.75 1.00
CA GLU A 257 -17.53 -6.23 0.12
C GLU A 257 -17.73 -5.67 -1.30
N LEU A 258 -16.76 -4.86 -1.74
CA LEU A 258 -16.78 -4.20 -3.04
C LEU A 258 -16.55 -5.21 -4.18
N LYS A 259 -17.14 -4.93 -5.33
CA LYS A 259 -16.91 -5.69 -6.57
C LYS A 259 -16.25 -4.80 -7.62
N ILE A 260 -15.48 -5.42 -8.51
CA ILE A 260 -14.76 -4.73 -9.59
C ILE A 260 -15.73 -3.91 -10.44
N GLU A 261 -16.86 -4.50 -10.82
CA GLU A 261 -17.87 -3.91 -11.70
C GLU A 261 -18.56 -2.70 -11.07
N GLN A 262 -18.50 -2.54 -9.75
CA GLN A 262 -19.04 -1.36 -9.06
C GLN A 262 -18.09 -0.16 -9.16
N LEU A 263 -16.78 -0.42 -9.15
CA LEU A 263 -15.76 0.61 -9.03
C LEU A 263 -15.20 1.06 -10.37
N PHE A 264 -15.10 0.16 -11.34
CA PHE A 264 -14.45 0.42 -12.61
C PHE A 264 -15.48 0.73 -13.72
N ALA A 265 -15.10 1.59 -14.68
CA ALA A 265 -15.94 1.89 -15.84
C ALA A 265 -16.18 0.61 -16.66
N ALA A 266 -17.42 0.36 -17.06
CA ALA A 266 -17.83 -0.87 -17.74
C ALA A 266 -17.04 -1.08 -19.06
N GLU A 267 -16.85 0.01 -19.81
CA GLU A 267 -16.12 0.07 -21.07
C GLU A 267 -14.63 -0.24 -20.91
N SER A 268 -14.11 -0.12 -19.68
CA SER A 268 -12.69 -0.35 -19.36
C SER A 268 -12.38 -1.76 -18.86
N LEU A 269 -13.40 -2.57 -18.53
CA LEU A 269 -13.19 -3.88 -17.89
C LEU A 269 -12.42 -4.89 -18.75
N MET A 270 -12.56 -4.78 -20.08
CA MET A 270 -11.89 -5.65 -21.06
C MET A 270 -10.54 -5.10 -21.52
N LEU A 271 -10.17 -3.88 -21.11
CA LEU A 271 -8.89 -3.29 -21.45
C LEU A 271 -7.78 -4.01 -20.69
N HIS A 272 -6.72 -4.33 -21.42
CA HIS A 272 -5.54 -5.01 -20.91
C HIS A 272 -4.32 -4.52 -21.67
N ASP A 273 -3.16 -4.62 -21.02
CA ASP A 273 -1.88 -4.44 -21.67
C ASP A 273 -1.15 -5.77 -21.80
N SER A 274 -0.29 -5.83 -22.82
CA SER A 274 0.60 -6.97 -23.06
C SER A 274 1.92 -6.76 -22.31
#